data_AF-V7HQZ9-F1
#
_entry.id   AF-V7HQZ9-F1
#
_cell.length_a   1.000
_cell.length_b   1.000
_cell.length_c   1.000
_cell.angle_alpha   90.00
_cell.angle_beta   90.00
_cell.angle_gamma   90.00
#
_symmetry.space_group_name_H-M   'P 1'
#
loop_
_entity.id
_entity.type
_entity.pdbx_description
1 polymer ?
#
loop_
_entity_poly.entity_id
_entity_poly.type
_entity_poly.pdbx_seq_one_letter_code
_entity_poly.pdbx_strand_id
1 'polypeptide(L)'
;MIDFADLDTDPNTSAPLASTSPEAIRAAAHLANGGDAVFPCPKCGGTGMWRGIRTCFTCRGKRVVSKGVAAAAKGRVTKAVNLAAAKAAFEGSNPALMGDLRAIASWHTFARELLGKFDQYGSLTTGQVVAALNSLAKVKEKQAERAAVRNAENAGKSGEVGIDRITALFATASAAGLKKPVFRTERLIIKPAKTHPGTLYVTDKALAGAYVGKIVAGKFEARREAKPDTLALLCAIAADPMKAATEYGRSTGECGCCGRELTDPASVKAGIGPICATKWGI
;
A
#
# COMPACT_ATOMS: atom_id res chain seq x y z
N MET A 1 7.84 30.56 54.92
CA MET A 1 6.68 31.22 55.54
C MET A 1 6.51 32.50 54.76
N ILE A 2 5.59 32.53 53.79
CA ILE A 2 5.36 33.70 52.94
C ILE A 2 4.58 34.68 53.81
N ASP A 3 5.13 35.89 53.97
CA ASP A 3 4.52 36.95 54.74
C ASP A 3 3.28 37.45 53.99
N PHE A 4 2.11 37.26 54.60
CA PHE A 4 0.79 37.54 54.00
C PHE A 4 0.34 38.99 54.22
N ALA A 5 1.18 39.84 54.82
CA ALA A 5 0.86 41.23 55.12
C ALA A 5 0.94 42.18 53.90
N ASP A 6 1.36 41.70 52.72
CA ASP A 6 1.54 42.52 51.51
C ASP A 6 0.35 42.43 50.52
N LEU A 7 -0.81 41.96 50.99
CA LEU A 7 -2.03 41.74 50.19
C LEU A 7 -3.11 42.82 50.38
N ASP A 8 -2.80 43.92 51.06
CA ASP A 8 -3.71 45.05 51.32
C ASP A 8 -3.73 46.14 50.23
N THR A 9 -3.33 45.82 49.00
CA THR A 9 -3.80 46.61 47.84
C THR A 9 -5.25 46.23 47.54
N ASP A 10 -6.17 46.97 48.17
CA ASP A 10 -7.61 46.92 47.90
C ASP A 10 -7.85 47.00 46.37
N PRO A 11 -8.44 45.97 45.74
CA PRO A 11 -8.64 45.94 44.29
C PRO A 11 -9.52 47.10 43.80
N ASN A 12 -10.26 47.78 44.69
CA ASN A 12 -11.10 48.94 44.39
C ASN A 12 -10.36 50.30 44.43
N THR A 13 -9.08 50.37 44.81
CA THR A 13 -8.27 51.60 44.66
C THR A 13 -7.47 51.63 43.36
N SER A 14 -7.59 50.60 42.53
CA SER A 14 -7.04 50.61 41.17
C SER A 14 -7.71 51.75 40.39
N ALA A 15 -6.95 52.82 40.11
CA ALA A 15 -7.42 53.89 39.24
C ALA A 15 -8.02 53.26 37.97
N PRO A 16 -9.26 53.63 37.56
CA PRO A 16 -9.88 53.02 36.39
C PRO A 16 -8.93 53.18 35.21
N LEU A 17 -8.50 52.06 34.62
CA LEU A 17 -7.73 52.07 33.38
C LEU A 17 -8.49 52.97 32.41
N ALA A 18 -7.85 54.06 31.99
CA ALA A 18 -8.46 55.04 31.10
C ALA A 18 -9.14 54.29 29.95
N SER A 19 -10.45 54.47 29.81
CA SER A 19 -11.25 53.82 28.78
C SER A 19 -10.72 54.27 27.42
N THR A 20 -9.79 53.50 26.86
CA THR A 20 -9.23 53.79 25.54
C THR A 20 -10.40 53.80 24.56
N SER A 21 -10.58 54.95 23.90
CA SER A 21 -11.67 55.10 22.95
C SER A 21 -11.51 54.05 21.85
N PRO A 22 -12.60 53.58 21.23
CA PRO A 22 -12.52 52.68 20.07
C PRO A 22 -11.60 53.21 18.96
N GLU A 23 -11.46 54.54 18.86
CA GLU A 23 -10.58 55.23 17.93
C GLU A 23 -9.10 55.10 18.32
N ALA A 24 -8.76 55.24 19.60
CA ALA A 24 -7.41 55.02 20.11
C ALA A 24 -6.97 53.56 19.91
N ILE A 25 -7.87 52.60 20.13
CA ILE A 25 -7.61 51.17 19.89
C ILE A 25 -7.37 50.92 18.39
N ARG A 26 -8.18 51.51 17.50
CA ARG A 26 -7.99 51.41 16.04
C ARG A 26 -6.69 52.07 15.58
N ALA A 27 -6.32 53.22 16.12
CA ALA A 27 -5.07 53.91 15.80
C ALA A 27 -3.84 53.11 16.25
N ALA A 28 -3.88 52.53 17.45
CA ALA A 28 -2.83 51.63 17.93
C ALA A 28 -2.71 50.37 17.07
N ALA A 29 -3.83 49.77 16.66
CA ALA A 29 -3.84 48.64 15.73
C ALA A 29 -3.34 49.02 14.32
N HIS A 30 -3.61 50.24 13.85
CA HIS A 30 -3.12 50.76 12.58
C HIS A 30 -1.59 50.91 12.57
N LEU A 31 -1.02 51.45 13.66
CA LEU A 31 0.43 51.58 13.84
C LEU A 31 1.12 50.20 13.93
N ALA A 32 0.57 49.26 14.69
CA ALA A 32 1.10 47.89 14.80
C ALA A 32 1.09 47.16 13.44
N ASN A 33 0.06 47.39 12.62
CA ASN A 33 -0.05 46.86 11.27
C ASN A 33 0.75 47.67 10.22
N GLY A 34 1.63 48.60 10.62
CA GLY A 34 2.59 49.26 9.74
C GLY A 34 2.13 50.54 9.06
N GLY A 35 1.03 51.16 9.51
CA GLY A 35 0.56 52.44 9.01
C GLY A 35 0.26 52.45 7.50
N ASP A 36 0.61 53.54 6.82
CA ASP A 36 0.35 53.77 5.38
C ASP A 36 1.34 53.06 4.44
N ALA A 37 2.24 52.22 4.97
CA ALA A 37 3.20 51.49 4.14
C ALA A 37 2.48 50.48 3.23
N VAL A 38 2.65 50.67 1.92
CA VAL A 38 2.05 49.85 0.87
C VAL A 38 3.05 48.86 0.27
N PHE A 39 2.61 47.63 0.05
CA PHE A 39 3.42 46.53 -0.48
C PHE A 39 2.82 45.98 -1.78
N PRO A 40 3.63 45.42 -2.70
CA PRO A 40 3.11 44.77 -3.90
C PRO A 40 2.11 43.66 -3.54
N CYS A 41 0.98 43.61 -4.24
CA CYS A 41 -0.05 42.63 -3.97
C CYS A 41 0.48 41.20 -4.23
N PRO A 42 0.56 40.32 -3.20
CA PRO A 42 1.18 38.99 -3.32
C PRO A 42 0.40 38.04 -4.23
N LYS A 43 -0.87 38.35 -4.51
CA LYS A 43 -1.75 37.49 -5.32
C LYS A 43 -1.66 37.74 -6.81
N CYS A 44 -1.30 38.96 -7.21
CA CYS A 44 -1.12 39.33 -8.63
C CYS A 44 0.32 39.75 -8.95
N GLY A 45 1.23 39.69 -7.97
CA GLY A 45 2.62 40.15 -8.12
C GLY A 45 2.73 41.64 -8.43
N GLY A 46 1.74 42.46 -8.04
CA GLY A 46 1.70 43.88 -8.39
C GLY A 46 1.13 44.21 -9.78
N THR A 47 0.68 43.24 -10.57
CA THR A 47 0.10 43.51 -11.90
C THR A 47 -1.31 44.13 -11.83
N GLY A 48 -2.02 43.96 -10.71
CA GLY A 48 -3.40 44.41 -10.57
C GLY A 48 -4.43 43.51 -11.28
N MET A 49 -3.96 42.51 -12.04
CA MET A 49 -4.78 41.56 -12.78
C MET A 49 -4.64 40.15 -12.20
N TRP A 50 -5.77 39.49 -11.97
CA TRP A 50 -5.81 38.07 -11.63
C TRP A 50 -5.65 37.24 -12.90
N ARG A 51 -4.59 36.42 -12.97
CA ARG A 51 -4.27 35.57 -14.13
C ARG A 51 -4.25 36.35 -15.47
N GLY A 52 -3.94 37.65 -15.42
CA GLY A 52 -3.83 38.51 -16.61
C GLY A 52 -5.15 38.88 -17.32
N ILE A 53 -6.31 38.44 -16.83
CA ILE A 53 -7.59 38.59 -17.57
C ILE A 53 -8.56 39.54 -16.87
N ARG A 54 -8.66 39.48 -15.54
CA ARG A 54 -9.66 40.23 -14.75
C ARG A 54 -9.02 41.00 -13.60
N THR A 55 -9.69 42.00 -13.06
CA THR A 55 -9.19 42.76 -11.91
C THR A 55 -8.92 41.85 -10.71
N CYS A 56 -7.80 42.10 -10.02
CA CYS A 56 -7.39 41.26 -8.89
C CYS A 56 -8.38 41.39 -7.73
N PHE A 57 -8.97 40.28 -7.27
CA PHE A 57 -9.95 40.32 -6.16
C PHE A 57 -9.39 40.88 -4.84
N THR A 58 -8.06 40.79 -4.63
CA THR A 58 -7.42 41.23 -3.38
C THR A 58 -7.07 42.71 -3.37
N CYS A 59 -6.41 43.23 -4.42
CA CYS A 59 -6.08 44.66 -4.50
C CYS A 59 -7.11 45.49 -5.30
N ARG A 60 -8.09 44.85 -5.94
CA ARG A 60 -9.10 45.47 -6.81
C ARG A 60 -8.49 46.38 -7.89
N GLY A 61 -7.40 45.94 -8.50
CA GLY A 61 -6.67 46.71 -9.51
C GLY A 61 -5.66 47.73 -8.98
N LYS A 62 -5.62 47.99 -7.65
CA LYS A 62 -4.73 48.98 -7.03
C LYS A 62 -3.25 48.58 -7.00
N ARG A 63 -2.91 47.33 -7.37
CA ARG A 63 -1.56 46.74 -7.43
C ARG A 63 -0.84 46.60 -6.08
N VAL A 64 -1.21 47.39 -5.08
CA VAL A 64 -0.64 47.37 -3.73
C VAL A 64 -1.64 46.89 -2.67
N VAL A 65 -1.14 46.45 -1.52
CA VAL A 65 -1.88 46.03 -0.33
C VAL A 65 -1.21 46.55 0.94
N SER A 66 -1.91 46.54 2.08
CA SER A 66 -1.33 46.90 3.37
C SER A 66 -0.32 45.85 3.86
N LYS A 67 0.57 46.26 4.77
CA LYS A 67 1.57 45.38 5.41
C LYS A 67 0.94 44.12 6.00
N GLY A 68 -0.20 44.23 6.67
CA GLY A 68 -0.89 43.09 7.28
C GLY A 68 -1.29 42.02 6.25
N VAL A 69 -1.77 42.42 5.08
CA VAL A 69 -2.14 41.49 3.99
C VAL A 69 -0.90 40.82 3.40
N ALA A 70 0.17 41.58 3.19
CA ALA A 70 1.45 41.06 2.70
C ALA A 70 2.08 40.09 3.72
N ALA A 71 2.07 40.44 5.01
CA ALA A 71 2.56 39.61 6.10
C ALA A 71 1.76 38.31 6.25
N ALA A 72 0.43 38.36 6.16
CA ALA A 72 -0.41 37.16 6.20
C ALA A 72 -0.20 36.23 4.99
N ALA A 73 0.12 36.77 3.82
CA ALA A 73 0.50 35.96 2.66
C ALA A 73 1.86 35.27 2.89
N LYS A 74 2.87 36.03 3.34
CA LYS A 74 4.20 35.49 3.69
C LYS A 74 4.10 34.42 4.78
N GLY A 75 3.34 34.68 5.85
CA GLY A 75 3.12 33.75 6.96
C GLY A 75 2.50 32.43 6.53
N ARG A 76 1.59 32.42 5.54
CA ARG A 76 1.04 31.19 4.97
C ARG A 76 2.10 30.35 4.25
N VAL A 77 2.97 30.99 3.47
CA VAL A 77 4.07 30.30 2.77
C VAL A 77 5.07 29.74 3.79
N THR A 78 5.50 30.55 4.75
CA THR A 78 6.43 30.12 5.81
C THR A 78 5.83 28.98 6.64
N LYS A 79 4.56 29.04 7.02
CA LYS A 79 3.88 27.95 7.73
C LYS A 79 3.86 26.66 6.92
N ALA A 80 3.60 26.73 5.61
CA ALA A 80 3.60 25.55 4.75
C ALA A 80 5.00 24.93 4.63
N VAL A 81 6.05 25.75 4.48
CA VAL A 81 7.45 25.30 4.44
C VAL A 81 7.85 24.65 5.76
N ASN A 82 7.55 25.30 6.89
CA ASN A 82 7.86 24.75 8.21
C ASN A 82 7.12 23.44 8.49
N LEU A 83 5.85 23.35 8.07
CA LEU A 83 5.07 22.12 8.18
C LEU A 83 5.67 21.00 7.33
N ALA A 84 6.07 21.28 6.10
CA ALA A 84 6.72 20.30 5.22
C ALA A 84 8.07 19.82 5.81
N ALA A 85 8.87 20.73 6.35
CA ALA A 85 10.11 20.40 7.03
C ALA A 85 9.87 19.52 8.27
N ALA A 86 8.84 19.85 9.08
CA ALA A 86 8.46 19.05 10.25
C ALA A 86 8.02 17.63 9.85
N LYS A 87 7.21 17.50 8.79
CA LYS A 87 6.80 16.20 8.24
C LYS A 87 8.02 15.38 7.82
N ALA A 88 8.91 15.97 7.03
CA ALA A 88 10.11 15.28 6.55
C ALA A 88 11.03 14.84 7.70
N ALA A 89 11.21 15.70 8.70
CA ALA A 89 12.00 15.37 9.90
C ALA A 89 11.37 14.20 10.68
N PHE A 90 10.06 14.24 10.93
CA PHE A 90 9.37 13.19 11.66
C PHE A 90 9.37 11.84 10.92
N GLU A 91 9.12 11.85 9.61
CA GLU A 91 9.20 10.65 8.77
C GLU A 91 10.62 10.09 8.69
N GLY A 92 11.63 10.95 8.60
CA GLY A 92 13.03 10.55 8.62
C GLY A 92 13.44 9.87 9.93
N SER A 93 12.93 10.35 11.07
CA SER A 93 13.17 9.71 12.37
C SER A 93 12.33 8.46 12.62
N ASN A 94 11.16 8.33 11.98
CA ASN A 94 10.20 7.25 12.23
C ASN A 94 9.70 6.55 10.94
N PRO A 95 10.59 6.07 10.05
CA PRO A 95 10.19 5.57 8.74
C PRO A 95 9.34 4.30 8.85
N ALA A 96 9.72 3.37 9.75
CA ALA A 96 9.00 2.11 9.94
C ALA A 96 7.59 2.33 10.51
N LEU A 97 7.46 3.19 11.52
CA LEU A 97 6.16 3.54 12.11
C LEU A 97 5.20 4.11 11.06
N MET A 98 5.66 5.08 10.28
CA MET A 98 4.83 5.72 9.26
C MET A 98 4.48 4.77 8.12
N GLY A 99 5.41 3.90 7.73
CA GLY A 99 5.15 2.82 6.77
C GLY A 99 4.06 1.87 7.25
N ASP A 100 4.19 1.36 8.48
CA ASP A 100 3.22 0.46 9.09
C ASP A 100 1.85 1.10 9.26
N LEU A 101 1.78 2.36 9.72
CA LEU A 101 0.53 3.11 9.85
C LEU A 101 -0.18 3.27 8.49
N ARG A 102 0.55 3.63 7.44
CA ARG A 102 0.00 3.75 6.08
C ARG A 102 -0.51 2.41 5.54
N ALA A 103 0.20 1.31 5.81
CA ALA A 103 -0.18 -0.03 5.36
C ALA A 103 -1.53 -0.48 5.94
N ILE A 104 -1.86 -0.04 7.16
CA ILE A 104 -3.10 -0.44 7.85
C ILE A 104 -4.21 0.63 7.82
N ALA A 105 -3.91 1.85 7.37
CA ALA A 105 -4.82 3.00 7.43
C ALA A 105 -6.16 2.78 6.70
N SER A 106 -6.19 1.90 5.69
CA SER A 106 -7.41 1.61 4.93
C SER A 106 -8.48 0.88 5.75
N TRP A 107 -8.08 0.11 6.77
CA TRP A 107 -8.98 -0.73 7.56
C TRP A 107 -8.87 -0.49 9.08
N HIS A 108 -7.87 0.27 9.54
CA HIS A 108 -7.66 0.56 10.96
C HIS A 108 -7.93 2.04 11.28
N THR A 109 -9.08 2.33 11.89
CA THR A 109 -9.56 3.69 12.17
C THR A 109 -8.56 4.55 12.94
N PHE A 110 -7.94 4.00 13.99
CA PHE A 110 -6.95 4.72 14.80
C PHE A 110 -5.71 5.11 13.99
N ALA A 111 -5.27 4.27 13.05
CA ALA A 111 -4.12 4.60 12.20
C ALA A 111 -4.45 5.74 11.23
N ARG A 112 -5.66 5.71 10.65
CA ARG A 112 -6.17 6.79 9.80
C ARG A 112 -6.25 8.13 10.55
N GLU A 113 -6.72 8.13 11.79
CA GLU A 113 -6.78 9.34 12.62
C GLU A 113 -5.40 9.91 12.94
N LEU A 114 -4.42 9.04 13.26
CA LEU A 114 -3.05 9.47 13.49
C LEU A 114 -2.43 10.08 12.24
N LEU A 115 -2.65 9.50 11.06
CA LEU A 115 -2.18 10.09 9.80
C LEU A 115 -2.84 11.44 9.53
N GLY A 116 -4.13 11.62 9.83
CA GLY A 116 -4.79 12.92 9.73
C GLY A 116 -4.19 13.98 10.66
N LYS A 117 -3.86 13.63 11.90
CA LYS A 117 -3.16 14.53 12.85
C LYS A 117 -1.76 14.85 12.36
N PHE A 118 -1.02 13.85 11.88
CA PHE A 118 0.28 14.06 11.26
C PHE A 118 0.19 15.01 10.06
N ASP A 119 -0.84 14.89 9.24
CA ASP A 119 -1.02 15.76 8.08
C ASP A 119 -1.30 17.21 8.46
N GLN A 120 -2.00 17.43 9.56
CA GLN A 120 -2.35 18.75 10.09
C GLN A 120 -1.19 19.43 10.84
N TYR A 121 -0.45 18.68 11.66
CA TYR A 121 0.52 19.23 12.61
C TYR A 121 1.99 18.95 12.25
N GLY A 122 2.24 17.97 11.38
CA GLY A 122 3.59 17.61 10.90
C GLY A 122 4.36 16.66 11.79
N SER A 123 3.86 16.35 12.97
CA SER A 123 4.48 15.41 13.91
C SER A 123 3.41 14.76 14.80
N LEU A 124 3.78 13.66 15.44
CA LEU A 124 2.99 13.02 16.49
C LEU A 124 3.65 13.23 17.84
N THR A 125 2.84 13.35 18.89
CA THR A 125 3.35 13.45 20.26
C THR A 125 3.96 12.12 20.71
N THR A 126 4.86 12.15 21.70
CA THR A 126 5.49 10.93 22.24
C THR A 126 4.45 9.89 22.68
N GLY A 127 3.36 10.33 23.34
CA GLY A 127 2.27 9.44 23.73
C GLY A 127 1.53 8.83 22.54
N GLN A 128 1.34 9.59 21.45
CA GLN A 128 0.74 9.07 20.21
C GLN A 128 1.64 8.05 19.52
N VAL A 129 2.97 8.27 19.53
CA VAL A 129 3.95 7.32 19.01
C VAL A 129 3.90 6.01 19.78
N VAL A 130 3.93 6.06 21.11
CA VAL A 130 3.83 4.86 21.97
C VAL A 130 2.51 4.11 21.75
N ALA A 131 1.38 4.83 21.70
CA ALA A 131 0.07 4.23 21.43
C ALA A 131 0.00 3.56 20.04
N ALA A 132 0.62 4.17 19.03
CA ALA A 132 0.72 3.62 17.68
C ALA A 132 1.53 2.33 17.67
N LEU A 133 2.71 2.31 18.30
CA LEU A 133 3.56 1.13 18.39
C LEU A 133 2.86 -0.04 19.08
N ASN A 134 2.19 0.20 20.21
CA ASN A 134 1.43 -0.83 20.92
C ASN A 134 0.26 -1.38 20.08
N SER A 135 -0.44 -0.51 19.36
CA SER A 135 -1.52 -0.92 18.46
C SER A 135 -0.99 -1.77 17.30
N LEU A 136 0.14 -1.39 16.72
CA LEU A 136 0.80 -2.14 15.65
C LEU A 136 1.30 -3.51 16.12
N ALA A 137 1.88 -3.60 17.32
CA ALA A 137 2.25 -4.88 17.93
C ALA A 137 1.04 -5.83 18.03
N LYS A 138 -0.07 -5.34 18.58
CA LYS A 138 -1.31 -6.14 18.71
C LYS A 138 -1.89 -6.57 17.36
N VAL A 139 -1.79 -5.71 16.34
CA VAL A 139 -2.17 -6.06 14.96
C VAL A 139 -1.29 -7.19 14.43
N LYS A 140 0.03 -7.08 14.58
CA LYS A 140 0.99 -8.09 14.12
C LYS A 140 0.77 -9.42 14.83
N GLU A 141 0.56 -9.42 16.14
CA GLU A 141 0.22 -10.61 16.93
C GLU A 141 -1.05 -11.29 16.42
N LYS A 142 -2.14 -10.55 16.27
CA LYS A 142 -3.40 -11.11 15.75
C LYS A 142 -3.29 -11.63 14.32
N GLN A 143 -2.47 -10.98 13.49
CA GLN A 143 -2.21 -11.46 12.13
C GLN A 143 -1.38 -12.74 12.14
N ALA A 144 -0.38 -12.84 13.02
CA ALA A 144 0.42 -14.05 13.21
C ALA A 144 -0.43 -15.20 13.74
N GLU A 145 -1.29 -14.96 14.73
CA GLU A 145 -2.24 -15.95 15.26
C GLU A 145 -3.17 -16.47 14.16
N ARG A 146 -3.81 -15.56 13.40
CA ARG A 146 -4.66 -15.93 12.26
C ARG A 146 -3.88 -16.67 11.17
N ALA A 147 -2.62 -16.33 10.94
CA ALA A 147 -1.76 -17.06 10.02
C ALA A 147 -1.45 -18.46 10.55
N ALA A 148 -1.15 -18.61 11.85
CA ALA A 148 -0.87 -19.89 12.49
C ALA A 148 -2.09 -20.82 12.46
N VAL A 149 -3.29 -20.33 12.79
CA VAL A 149 -4.53 -21.10 12.70
C VAL A 149 -4.76 -21.59 11.27
N ARG A 150 -4.64 -20.69 10.28
CA ARG A 150 -4.77 -21.07 8.86
C ARG A 150 -3.71 -22.08 8.43
N ASN A 151 -2.47 -21.94 8.91
CA ASN A 151 -1.40 -22.87 8.59
C ASN A 151 -1.66 -24.25 9.22
N ALA A 152 -2.16 -24.30 10.46
CA ALA A 152 -2.51 -25.54 11.15
C ALA A 152 -3.68 -26.26 10.45
N GLU A 153 -4.74 -25.54 10.06
CA GLU A 153 -5.85 -26.11 9.29
C GLU A 153 -5.40 -26.69 7.95
N ASN A 154 -4.40 -26.06 7.31
CA ASN A 154 -3.88 -26.50 6.02
C ASN A 154 -2.69 -27.46 6.12
N ALA A 155 -2.16 -27.73 7.32
CA ALA A 155 -0.98 -28.56 7.52
C ALA A 155 -1.21 -29.99 7.01
N GLY A 156 -2.40 -30.57 7.25
CA GLY A 156 -2.75 -31.91 6.76
C GLY A 156 -2.92 -32.01 5.23
N LYS A 157 -2.97 -30.89 4.52
CA LYS A 157 -3.09 -30.82 3.05
C LYS A 157 -1.81 -30.36 2.37
N SER A 158 -0.87 -29.85 3.16
CA SER A 158 0.42 -29.32 2.72
C SER A 158 1.48 -30.39 2.90
N GLY A 159 2.51 -30.39 2.07
CA GLY A 159 3.55 -31.40 2.14
C GLY A 159 4.65 -31.21 1.12
N GLU A 160 5.67 -32.04 1.22
CA GLU A 160 6.78 -32.05 0.28
C GLU A 160 6.37 -32.74 -1.02
N VAL A 161 6.74 -32.12 -2.14
CA VAL A 161 6.52 -32.60 -3.49
C VAL A 161 7.88 -32.58 -4.18
N GLY A 162 8.34 -33.71 -4.71
CA GLY A 162 9.62 -33.81 -5.41
C GLY A 162 9.61 -33.04 -6.73
N ILE A 163 9.88 -31.73 -6.69
CA ILE A 163 9.63 -30.83 -7.83
C ILE A 163 10.73 -30.80 -8.88
N ASP A 164 11.86 -31.46 -8.66
CA ASP A 164 13.05 -31.30 -9.51
C ASP A 164 12.78 -31.63 -10.98
N ARG A 165 11.96 -32.67 -11.23
CA ARG A 165 11.53 -33.05 -12.58
C ARG A 165 10.59 -32.01 -13.19
N ILE A 166 9.66 -31.48 -12.39
CA ILE A 166 8.70 -30.46 -12.82
C ILE A 166 9.45 -29.16 -13.17
N THR A 167 10.33 -28.69 -12.30
CA THR A 167 11.08 -27.45 -12.51
C THR A 167 12.02 -27.55 -13.70
N ALA A 168 12.71 -28.69 -13.87
CA ALA A 168 13.53 -28.96 -15.05
C ALA A 168 12.72 -28.87 -16.36
N LEU A 169 11.53 -29.47 -16.41
CA LEU A 169 10.65 -29.40 -17.58
C LEU A 169 10.17 -27.98 -17.87
N PHE A 170 9.77 -27.23 -16.84
CA PHE A 170 9.38 -25.83 -17.01
C PHE A 170 10.56 -24.96 -17.45
N ALA A 171 11.79 -25.25 -17.02
CA ALA A 171 13.00 -24.58 -17.48
C ALA A 171 13.24 -24.87 -18.97
N THR A 172 13.17 -26.14 -19.40
CA THR A 172 13.29 -26.54 -20.81
C THR A 172 12.24 -25.85 -21.69
N ALA A 173 10.97 -25.87 -21.26
CA ALA A 173 9.88 -25.23 -22.01
C ALA A 173 10.04 -23.71 -22.11
N SER A 174 10.54 -23.08 -21.05
CA SER A 174 10.81 -21.63 -21.04
C SER A 174 11.99 -21.28 -21.95
N ALA A 175 13.06 -22.10 -21.93
CA ALA A 175 14.21 -21.95 -22.82
C ALA A 175 13.84 -22.16 -24.30
N ALA A 176 12.92 -23.09 -24.59
CA ALA A 176 12.37 -23.31 -25.93
C ALA A 176 11.41 -22.20 -26.41
N GLY A 177 11.24 -21.12 -25.64
CA GLY A 177 10.47 -19.94 -26.03
C GLY A 177 8.96 -20.02 -25.76
N LEU A 178 8.48 -20.90 -24.88
CA LEU A 178 7.09 -20.81 -24.40
C LEU A 178 6.92 -19.58 -23.49
N LYS A 179 6.15 -18.60 -23.95
CA LYS A 179 5.80 -17.41 -23.14
C LYS A 179 5.00 -17.74 -21.88
N LYS A 180 4.21 -18.82 -21.91
CA LYS A 180 3.31 -19.24 -20.81
C LYS A 180 3.25 -20.77 -20.78
N PRO A 181 4.27 -21.45 -20.24
CA PRO A 181 4.20 -22.90 -20.10
C PRO A 181 3.11 -23.21 -19.06
N VAL A 182 2.17 -24.08 -19.43
CA VAL A 182 1.06 -24.53 -18.57
C VAL A 182 1.03 -26.04 -18.65
N PHE A 183 0.76 -26.67 -17.51
CA PHE A 183 0.67 -28.11 -17.39
C PHE A 183 -0.74 -28.48 -16.93
N ARG A 184 -1.50 -29.18 -17.78
CA ARG A 184 -2.84 -29.67 -17.45
C ARG A 184 -2.78 -31.18 -17.29
N THR A 185 -3.25 -31.63 -16.14
CA THR A 185 -3.52 -33.04 -15.87
C THR A 185 -5.04 -33.25 -15.76
N GLU A 186 -5.45 -34.47 -15.42
CA GLU A 186 -6.85 -34.87 -15.23
C GLU A 186 -7.63 -33.85 -14.39
N ARG A 187 -7.08 -33.46 -13.24
CA ARG A 187 -7.75 -32.55 -12.31
C ARG A 187 -6.99 -31.26 -12.05
N LEU A 188 -5.66 -31.28 -12.06
CA LEU A 188 -4.84 -30.14 -11.65
C LEU A 188 -4.28 -29.41 -12.87
N ILE A 189 -4.15 -28.10 -12.72
CA ILE A 189 -3.41 -27.25 -13.65
C ILE A 189 -2.27 -26.60 -12.88
N ILE A 190 -1.05 -26.82 -13.36
CA ILE A 190 0.18 -26.27 -12.78
C ILE A 190 0.73 -25.23 -13.75
N LYS A 191 1.04 -24.04 -13.24
CA LYS A 191 1.58 -22.91 -14.02
C LYS A 191 2.64 -22.16 -13.22
N PRO A 192 3.71 -21.63 -13.84
CA PRO A 192 4.66 -20.80 -13.13
C PRO A 192 4.03 -19.47 -12.72
N ALA A 193 4.42 -18.97 -11.55
CA ALA A 193 4.03 -17.65 -11.10
C ALA A 193 4.77 -16.58 -11.90
N LYS A 194 4.03 -15.57 -12.39
CA LYS A 194 4.62 -14.43 -13.11
C LYS A 194 5.45 -13.53 -12.20
N THR A 195 4.98 -13.36 -10.96
CA THR A 195 5.53 -12.39 -9.99
C THR A 195 6.68 -12.97 -9.16
N HIS A 196 6.73 -14.29 -8.99
CA HIS A 196 7.68 -14.97 -8.11
C HIS A 196 8.40 -16.08 -8.88
N PRO A 197 9.59 -15.82 -9.43
CA PRO A 197 10.40 -16.85 -10.08
C PRO A 197 10.60 -18.07 -9.18
N GLY A 198 10.47 -19.28 -9.74
CA GLY A 198 10.60 -20.54 -8.99
C GLY A 198 9.36 -20.98 -8.21
N THR A 199 8.26 -20.23 -8.23
CA THR A 199 6.98 -20.65 -7.64
C THR A 199 6.03 -21.22 -8.70
N LEU A 200 5.36 -22.33 -8.41
CA LEU A 200 4.32 -22.91 -9.27
C LEU A 200 2.94 -22.77 -8.61
N TYR A 201 1.95 -22.28 -9.34
CA TYR A 201 0.56 -22.22 -8.89
C TYR A 201 -0.20 -23.46 -9.34
N VAL A 202 -1.03 -23.97 -8.43
CA VAL A 202 -1.88 -25.13 -8.64
C VAL A 202 -3.34 -24.70 -8.58
N THR A 203 -4.10 -25.00 -9.63
CA THR A 203 -5.54 -24.79 -9.68
C THR A 203 -6.26 -26.11 -9.96
N ASP A 204 -7.45 -26.29 -9.39
CA ASP A 204 -8.24 -27.51 -9.50
C ASP A 204 -9.42 -27.30 -10.47
N LYS A 205 -9.45 -28.06 -11.56
CA LYS A 205 -10.52 -28.03 -12.57
C LYS A 205 -11.86 -28.46 -11.99
N ALA A 206 -11.88 -29.42 -11.07
CA ALA A 206 -13.10 -29.93 -10.46
C ALA A 206 -13.79 -28.89 -9.57
N LEU A 207 -13.06 -27.83 -9.17
CA LEU A 207 -13.58 -26.68 -8.44
C LEU A 207 -13.66 -25.43 -9.33
N ALA A 208 -14.11 -25.60 -10.58
CA ALA A 208 -14.23 -24.52 -11.58
C ALA A 208 -12.92 -23.71 -11.79
N GLY A 209 -11.76 -24.37 -11.64
CA GLY A 209 -10.45 -23.71 -11.75
C GLY A 209 -10.01 -22.94 -10.50
N ALA A 210 -10.58 -23.25 -9.33
CA ALA A 210 -10.20 -22.62 -8.07
C ALA A 210 -8.71 -22.79 -7.76
N TYR A 211 -8.11 -21.75 -7.18
CA TYR A 211 -6.73 -21.76 -6.74
C TYR A 211 -6.59 -22.55 -5.44
N VAL A 212 -5.97 -23.73 -5.52
CA VAL A 212 -5.83 -24.66 -4.39
C VAL A 212 -4.52 -24.50 -3.64
N GLY A 213 -3.51 -23.86 -4.23
CA GLY A 213 -2.25 -23.62 -3.55
C GLY A 213 -1.10 -23.28 -4.47
N LYS A 214 0.09 -23.19 -3.87
CA LYS A 214 1.34 -22.95 -4.59
C LYS A 214 2.40 -23.90 -4.10
N ILE A 215 3.35 -24.19 -4.97
CA ILE A 215 4.54 -24.95 -4.68
C ILE A 215 5.70 -23.97 -4.62
N VAL A 216 6.37 -23.91 -3.47
CA VAL A 216 7.52 -23.04 -3.20
C VAL A 216 8.64 -23.93 -2.66
N ALA A 217 9.80 -23.95 -3.32
CA ALA A 217 10.98 -24.69 -2.88
C ALA A 217 10.70 -26.15 -2.49
N GLY A 218 9.93 -26.87 -3.31
CA GLY A 218 9.60 -28.28 -3.10
C GLY A 218 8.46 -28.53 -2.13
N LYS A 219 7.87 -27.49 -1.54
CA LYS A 219 6.76 -27.64 -0.60
C LYS A 219 5.47 -27.10 -1.20
N PHE A 220 4.43 -27.92 -1.18
CA PHE A 220 3.08 -27.50 -1.51
C PHE A 220 2.44 -26.83 -0.30
N GLU A 221 2.20 -25.52 -0.41
CA GLU A 221 1.41 -24.73 0.54
C GLU A 221 -0.05 -24.76 0.09
N ALA A 222 -0.84 -25.61 0.75
CA ALA A 222 -2.26 -25.74 0.47
C ALA A 222 -3.06 -24.52 0.93
N ARG A 223 -4.12 -24.20 0.21
CA ARG A 223 -5.13 -23.22 0.60
C ARG A 223 -6.38 -23.93 1.11
N ARG A 224 -7.31 -23.14 1.66
CA ARG A 224 -8.58 -23.64 2.21
C ARG A 224 -9.32 -24.53 1.20
N GLU A 225 -9.28 -24.13 -0.07
CA GLU A 225 -9.94 -24.77 -1.20
C GLU A 225 -9.29 -26.11 -1.61
N ALA A 226 -8.07 -26.43 -1.15
CA ALA A 226 -7.44 -27.70 -1.46
C ALA A 226 -8.23 -28.86 -0.85
N LYS A 227 -8.49 -29.88 -1.66
CA LYS A 227 -9.01 -31.16 -1.18
C LYS A 227 -7.86 -31.98 -0.56
N PRO A 228 -8.12 -32.85 0.42
CA PRO A 228 -7.08 -33.61 1.11
C PRO A 228 -6.26 -34.52 0.19
N ASP A 229 -6.83 -34.97 -0.92
CA ASP A 229 -6.17 -35.80 -1.93
C ASP A 229 -5.21 -35.04 -2.87
N THR A 230 -5.23 -33.69 -2.84
CA THR A 230 -4.46 -32.85 -3.77
C THR A 230 -2.97 -33.09 -3.65
N LEU A 231 -2.46 -33.30 -2.42
CA LEU A 231 -1.05 -33.57 -2.17
C LEU A 231 -0.61 -34.90 -2.81
N ALA A 232 -1.40 -35.96 -2.63
CA ALA A 232 -1.11 -37.27 -3.21
C ALA A 232 -1.07 -37.22 -4.75
N LEU A 233 -2.03 -36.50 -5.36
CA LEU A 233 -2.05 -36.26 -6.80
C LEU A 233 -0.82 -35.47 -7.27
N LEU A 234 -0.41 -34.43 -6.53
CA LEU A 234 0.79 -33.67 -6.86
C LEU A 234 2.05 -34.52 -6.77
N CYS A 235 2.18 -35.39 -5.77
CA CYS A 235 3.32 -36.31 -5.67
C CYS A 235 3.35 -37.31 -6.84
N ALA A 236 2.20 -37.83 -7.26
CA ALA A 236 2.11 -38.71 -8.42
C ALA A 236 2.50 -37.97 -9.73
N ILE A 237 2.03 -36.74 -9.90
CA ILE A 237 2.40 -35.89 -11.04
C ILE A 237 3.89 -35.53 -10.98
N ALA A 238 4.45 -35.33 -9.80
CA ALA A 238 5.85 -34.98 -9.62
C ALA A 238 6.81 -36.13 -9.93
N ALA A 239 6.37 -37.37 -9.70
CA ALA A 239 7.11 -38.55 -10.12
C ALA A 239 7.29 -38.57 -11.64
N ASP A 240 6.20 -38.53 -12.41
CA ASP A 240 6.27 -38.55 -13.88
C ASP A 240 5.34 -37.50 -14.50
N PRO A 241 5.76 -36.22 -14.54
CA PRO A 241 4.90 -35.14 -15.00
C PRO A 241 4.42 -35.39 -16.42
N MET A 242 5.32 -35.68 -17.36
CA MET A 242 4.96 -35.87 -18.77
C MET A 242 4.00 -37.02 -19.02
N LYS A 243 4.09 -38.09 -18.22
CA LYS A 243 3.13 -39.19 -18.28
C LYS A 243 1.73 -38.69 -17.91
N ALA A 244 1.60 -37.91 -16.85
CA ALA A 244 0.32 -37.33 -16.45
C ALA A 244 -0.29 -36.38 -17.51
N ALA A 245 0.52 -35.62 -18.25
CA ALA A 245 0.00 -34.77 -19.34
C ALA A 245 -0.38 -35.54 -20.61
N THR A 246 0.38 -36.57 -20.95
CA THR A 246 0.10 -37.41 -22.12
C THR A 246 -1.11 -38.32 -21.88
N GLU A 247 -1.26 -38.86 -20.68
CA GLU A 247 -2.47 -39.60 -20.26
C GLU A 247 -3.70 -38.70 -20.28
N TYR A 248 -3.60 -37.46 -19.80
CA TYR A 248 -4.66 -36.45 -19.93
C TYR A 248 -5.05 -36.21 -21.39
N GLY A 249 -4.07 -36.05 -22.28
CA GLY A 249 -4.35 -35.83 -23.70
C GLY A 249 -4.98 -37.03 -24.41
N ARG A 250 -4.62 -38.25 -23.99
CA ARG A 250 -5.25 -39.48 -24.50
C ARG A 250 -6.68 -39.64 -24.02
N SER A 251 -6.97 -39.30 -22.76
CA SER A 251 -8.31 -39.47 -22.19
C SER A 251 -9.30 -38.39 -22.60
N THR A 252 -8.83 -37.16 -22.79
CA THR A 252 -9.70 -36.01 -23.10
C THR A 252 -9.70 -35.61 -24.57
N GLY A 253 -8.71 -36.03 -25.34
CA GLY A 253 -8.49 -35.53 -26.70
C GLY A 253 -7.91 -34.11 -26.73
N GLU A 254 -7.53 -33.51 -25.59
CA GLU A 254 -6.93 -32.19 -25.52
C GLU A 254 -5.47 -32.23 -25.05
N CYS A 255 -4.56 -31.53 -25.74
CA CYS A 255 -3.16 -31.51 -25.35
C CYS A 255 -2.96 -30.96 -23.92
N GLY A 256 -2.33 -31.74 -23.03
CA GLY A 256 -2.04 -31.32 -21.65
C GLY A 256 -1.21 -30.03 -21.53
N CYS A 257 -0.39 -29.69 -22.52
CA CYS A 257 0.47 -28.50 -22.49
C CYS A 257 -0.25 -27.24 -22.98
N CYS A 258 -0.83 -27.27 -24.20
CA CYS A 258 -1.44 -26.08 -24.80
C CYS A 258 -2.96 -26.00 -24.60
N GLY A 259 -3.63 -27.11 -24.32
CA GLY A 259 -5.09 -27.20 -24.17
C GLY A 259 -5.85 -27.12 -25.50
N ARG A 260 -5.19 -27.43 -26.63
CA ARG A 260 -5.86 -27.54 -27.94
C ARG A 260 -6.31 -28.98 -28.17
N GLU A 261 -7.43 -29.13 -28.87
CA GLU A 261 -7.92 -30.42 -29.34
C GLU A 261 -6.89 -31.09 -30.26
N LEU A 262 -6.68 -32.38 -30.05
CA LEU A 262 -5.79 -33.24 -30.83
C LEU A 262 -6.59 -33.81 -32.00
N THR A 263 -6.41 -33.26 -33.19
CA THR A 263 -7.12 -33.70 -34.40
C THR A 263 -6.36 -34.73 -35.21
N ASP A 264 -5.03 -34.74 -35.10
CA ASP A 264 -4.16 -35.67 -35.82
C ASP A 264 -4.08 -37.03 -35.08
N PRO A 265 -4.28 -38.18 -35.76
CA PRO A 265 -4.27 -39.49 -35.12
C PRO A 265 -2.97 -39.84 -34.38
N ALA A 266 -1.81 -39.40 -34.88
CA ALA A 266 -0.53 -39.64 -34.21
C ALA A 266 -0.44 -38.80 -32.93
N SER A 267 -0.96 -37.56 -32.97
CA SER A 267 -1.03 -36.67 -31.81
C SER A 267 -2.01 -37.18 -30.74
N VAL A 268 -3.15 -37.75 -31.15
CA VAL A 268 -4.11 -38.40 -30.24
C VAL A 268 -3.47 -39.61 -29.56
N LYS A 269 -2.80 -40.48 -30.34
CA LYS A 269 -2.08 -41.66 -29.80
C LYS A 269 -0.94 -41.26 -28.85
N ALA A 270 -0.23 -40.17 -29.16
CA ALA A 270 0.82 -39.64 -28.30
C ALA A 270 0.26 -38.91 -27.06
N GLY A 271 -0.97 -38.39 -27.12
CA GLY A 271 -1.56 -37.54 -26.07
C GLY A 271 -0.95 -36.13 -26.01
N ILE A 272 -0.18 -35.74 -27.01
CA ILE A 272 0.52 -34.45 -27.07
C ILE A 272 0.68 -34.03 -28.53
N GLY A 273 0.48 -32.73 -28.81
CA GLY A 273 0.70 -32.18 -30.14
C GLY A 273 2.19 -32.05 -30.47
N PRO A 274 2.58 -32.14 -31.75
CA PRO A 274 3.99 -32.18 -32.17
C PRO A 274 4.78 -30.93 -31.73
N ILE A 275 4.17 -29.75 -31.83
CA ILE A 275 4.78 -28.48 -31.40
C ILE A 275 5.05 -28.49 -29.89
N CYS A 276 4.14 -29.07 -29.11
CA CYS A 276 4.31 -29.17 -27.66
C CYS A 276 5.39 -30.20 -27.33
N ALA A 277 5.43 -31.35 -27.99
CA ALA A 277 6.48 -32.33 -27.79
C ALA A 277 7.88 -31.71 -27.99
N THR A 278 8.11 -31.07 -29.14
CA THR A 278 9.40 -30.42 -29.45
C THR A 278 9.80 -29.38 -28.40
N LYS A 279 8.86 -28.52 -27.98
CA LYS A 279 9.19 -27.44 -27.05
C LYS A 279 9.34 -27.90 -25.59
N TRP A 280 8.76 -29.04 -25.24
CA TRP A 280 8.93 -29.64 -23.91
C TRP A 280 10.08 -30.65 -23.88
N GLY A 281 10.76 -30.90 -25.01
CA GLY A 281 11.96 -31.73 -25.10
C GLY A 281 11.68 -33.23 -25.18
N ILE A 282 10.59 -33.61 -25.87
CA ILE A 282 10.15 -34.98 -26.13
C ILE A 282 10.08 -35.19 -27.65
#